data_AF-A0A2X2T2E6-F1
#
_entry.id   AF-A0A2X2T2E6-F1
#
_cell.length_a   1.000
_cell.length_b   1.000
_cell.length_c   1.000
_cell.angle_alpha   90.00
_cell.angle_beta   90.00
_cell.angle_gamma   90.00
#
_symmetry.space_group_name_H-M   'P 1'
#
loop_
_entity.id
_entity.type
_entity.pdbx_description
1 polymer ?
#
loop_
_entity_poly.entity_id
_entity_poly.type
_entity_poly.pdbx_seq_one_letter_code
_entity_poly.pdbx_strand_id
1 'polypeptide(L)'
;MKKKIIAGLVLTLMAASAFAAERPMRILLVNDDGCQSVGTTSLQEKLAAKGYDVWMVAPATNQSGIGSAITFKPNKIFDVKKVADKRYCFPGTPADSLDFGVLA
;
A
#
# COMPACT_ATOMS: atom_id res chain seq x y z
N MET A 1 -31.28 -40.26 -20.63
CA MET A 1 -31.58 -38.98 -19.94
C MET A 1 -30.50 -38.50 -18.94
N LYS A 2 -29.36 -39.19 -18.76
CA LYS A 2 -28.30 -38.77 -17.81
C LYS A 2 -27.16 -37.90 -18.41
N LYS A 3 -27.01 -37.85 -19.74
CA LYS A 3 -25.92 -37.09 -20.41
C LYS A 3 -26.12 -35.55 -20.42
N LYS A 4 -27.36 -35.05 -20.30
CA LYS A 4 -27.63 -33.60 -20.30
C LYS A 4 -27.35 -32.91 -18.95
N ILE A 5 -27.35 -33.68 -17.84
CA ILE A 5 -27.13 -33.14 -16.48
C ILE A 5 -25.63 -32.89 -16.23
N ILE A 6 -24.75 -33.72 -16.78
CA ILE A 6 -23.29 -33.59 -16.61
C ILE A 6 -22.75 -32.34 -17.33
N ALA A 7 -23.30 -32.00 -18.50
CA ALA A 7 -22.88 -30.81 -19.25
C ALA A 7 -23.20 -29.49 -18.52
N GLY A 8 -24.33 -29.41 -17.80
CA GLY A 8 -24.71 -28.22 -17.03
C GLY A 8 -23.84 -27.99 -15.79
N LEU A 9 -23.36 -29.07 -15.15
CA LEU A 9 -22.51 -28.99 -13.96
C LEU A 9 -21.07 -28.57 -14.30
N VAL A 10 -20.56 -29.00 -15.46
CA VAL A 10 -19.24 -28.59 -15.96
C VAL A 10 -19.26 -27.11 -16.40
N LEU A 11 -20.35 -26.64 -17.02
CA LEU A 11 -20.49 -25.25 -17.44
C LEU A 11 -20.58 -24.27 -16.26
N THR A 12 -21.18 -24.70 -15.13
CA THR A 12 -21.25 -23.90 -13.90
C THR A 12 -19.94 -23.90 -13.11
N LEU A 13 -19.17 -25.00 -13.11
CA LEU A 13 -17.83 -25.03 -12.51
C LEU A 13 -16.81 -24.17 -13.27
N MET A 14 -16.91 -24.10 -14.60
CA MET A 14 -15.98 -23.28 -15.42
C MET A 14 -16.21 -21.77 -15.30
N ALA A 15 -17.44 -21.35 -14.98
CA ALA A 15 -17.73 -19.94 -14.75
C ALA A 15 -17.12 -19.41 -13.44
N ALA A 16 -17.05 -20.24 -12.39
CA ALA A 16 -16.55 -19.82 -11.08
C ALA A 16 -15.04 -19.51 -11.06
N SER A 17 -14.24 -20.18 -11.90
CA SER A 17 -12.80 -19.94 -12.03
C SER A 17 -12.44 -18.69 -12.85
N ALA A 18 -13.37 -18.17 -13.65
CA ALA A 18 -13.14 -17.00 -14.50
C ALA A 18 -13.26 -15.66 -13.74
N PHE A 19 -13.73 -15.69 -12.49
CA PHE A 19 -13.93 -14.50 -11.65
C PHE A 19 -12.95 -14.39 -10.48
N ALA A 20 -11.79 -15.03 -10.54
CA ALA A 20 -10.68 -14.62 -9.69
C ALA A 20 -10.16 -13.28 -10.22
N ALA A 21 -10.81 -12.17 -9.83
CA ALA A 21 -10.39 -10.83 -10.20
C ALA A 21 -8.90 -10.67 -9.83
N GLU A 22 -8.08 -10.32 -10.82
CA GLU A 22 -6.67 -10.03 -10.60
C GLU A 22 -6.59 -8.91 -9.55
N ARG A 23 -6.00 -9.20 -8.39
CA ARG A 23 -5.89 -8.18 -7.34
C ARG A 23 -4.98 -7.07 -7.87
N PRO A 24 -5.38 -5.80 -7.79
CA PRO A 24 -4.53 -4.71 -8.26
C PRO A 24 -3.18 -4.78 -7.53
N MET A 25 -2.09 -4.57 -8.29
CA MET A 25 -0.76 -4.55 -7.71
C MET A 25 -0.70 -3.52 -6.58
N ARG A 26 -0.22 -3.96 -5.42
CA ARG A 26 -0.04 -3.13 -4.23
C ARG A 26 1.31 -2.45 -4.25
N ILE A 27 1.31 -1.13 -4.06
CA ILE A 27 2.51 -0.30 -4.08
C ILE A 27 2.54 0.52 -2.79
N LEU A 28 3.65 0.45 -2.06
CA LEU A 28 3.92 1.32 -0.91
C LEU A 28 4.93 2.39 -1.34
N LEU A 29 4.56 3.66 -1.18
CA LEU A 29 5.43 4.82 -1.40
C LEU A 29 5.99 5.32 -0.07
N VAL A 30 7.29 5.57 -0.06
CA VAL A 30 8.06 6.17 1.04
C VAL A 30 9.00 7.22 0.45
N ASN A 31 9.32 8.26 1.20
CA ASN A 31 10.28 9.30 0.81
C ASN A 31 11.02 9.85 2.05
N ASP A 32 11.97 10.75 1.81
CA ASP A 32 12.64 11.58 2.82
C ASP A 32 12.15 13.05 2.82
N ASP A 33 11.56 13.54 1.74
CA ASP A 33 11.01 14.90 1.67
C ASP A 33 9.86 15.17 2.67
N GLY A 34 9.14 14.11 3.06
CA GLY A 34 8.00 14.14 3.98
C GLY A 34 6.66 13.81 3.32
N CYS A 35 5.65 13.49 4.13
CA CYS A 35 4.33 13.01 3.71
C CYS A 35 3.48 14.02 2.93
N GLN A 36 3.86 15.29 2.96
CA GLN A 36 3.22 16.36 2.19
C GLN A 36 4.03 16.78 0.96
N SER A 37 5.08 16.05 0.60
CA SER A 37 5.91 16.41 -0.56
C SER A 37 5.10 16.31 -1.85
N VAL A 38 5.17 17.37 -2.65
CA VAL A 38 4.42 17.49 -3.91
C VAL A 38 4.74 16.34 -4.88
N GLY A 39 6.02 15.94 -4.93
CA GLY A 39 6.46 14.87 -5.83
C GLY A 39 5.82 13.53 -5.50
N THR A 40 5.82 13.13 -4.23
CA THR A 40 5.30 11.82 -3.83
C THR A 40 3.78 11.81 -3.81
N THR A 41 3.10 12.89 -3.40
CA THR A 41 1.62 12.94 -3.43
C THR A 41 1.11 12.86 -4.87
N SER A 42 1.75 13.57 -5.81
CA SER A 42 1.47 13.49 -7.24
C SER A 42 1.72 12.09 -7.81
N LEU A 43 2.79 11.40 -7.39
CA LEU A 43 3.06 10.02 -7.78
C LEU A 43 1.96 9.07 -7.30
N GLN A 44 1.53 9.19 -6.04
CA GLN A 44 0.44 8.37 -5.50
C GLN A 44 -0.83 8.53 -6.32
N GLU A 45 -1.24 9.77 -6.59
CA GLU A 45 -2.45 10.09 -7.35
C GLU A 45 -2.40 9.52 -8.76
N LYS A 46 -1.26 9.66 -9.46
CA LYS A 46 -1.08 9.14 -10.81
C LYS A 46 -1.07 7.63 -10.88
N LEU A 47 -0.48 6.95 -9.90
CA LEU A 47 -0.50 5.49 -9.84
C LEU A 47 -1.90 4.96 -9.47
N ALA A 48 -2.59 5.60 -8.52
CA ALA A 48 -3.96 5.24 -8.16
C ALA A 48 -4.92 5.42 -9.36
N ALA A 49 -4.77 6.50 -10.14
CA ALA A 49 -5.55 6.72 -11.35
C ALA A 49 -5.32 5.66 -12.45
N LYS A 50 -4.21 4.91 -12.40
CA LYS A 50 -3.92 3.77 -13.28
C LYS A 50 -4.50 2.45 -12.76
N GLY A 51 -5.21 2.44 -11.63
CA GLY A 51 -5.83 1.26 -11.05
C GLY A 51 -4.95 0.46 -10.08
N TYR A 52 -3.78 0.99 -9.68
CA TYR A 52 -2.95 0.36 -8.66
C TYR A 52 -3.51 0.61 -7.24
N ASP A 53 -3.25 -0.30 -6.30
CA ASP A 53 -3.57 -0.10 -4.89
C ASP A 53 -2.37 0.56 -4.18
N VAL A 54 -2.39 1.89 -4.10
CA VAL A 54 -1.24 2.68 -3.68
C VAL A 54 -1.39 3.22 -2.26
N TRP A 55 -0.46 2.83 -1.41
CA TRP A 55 -0.31 3.30 -0.04
C TRP A 55 0.88 4.24 0.07
N MET A 56 0.81 5.21 0.98
CA MET A 56 1.91 6.11 1.28
C MET A 56 2.12 6.21 2.79
N VAL A 57 3.34 5.96 3.22
CA VAL A 57 3.80 6.28 4.58
C VAL A 57 5.13 7.01 4.43
N ALA A 58 5.20 8.22 4.95
CA ALA A 58 6.40 9.04 4.87
C ALA A 58 6.59 9.88 6.14
N PRO A 59 7.80 10.37 6.41
CA PRO A 59 8.08 11.21 7.57
C PRO A 59 7.15 12.42 7.67
N ALA A 60 6.81 12.82 8.89
CA ALA A 60 5.99 14.00 9.13
C ALA A 60 6.70 15.33 8.76
N THR A 61 8.03 15.30 8.63
CA THR A 61 8.90 16.43 8.28
C THR A 61 9.94 16.00 7.25
N ASN A 62 10.63 16.95 6.61
CA ASN A 62 11.78 16.63 5.78
C ASN A 62 12.88 15.92 6.61
N GLN A 63 13.45 14.86 6.03
CA GLN A 63 14.50 14.00 6.59
C GLN A 63 15.64 13.78 5.58
N SER A 64 15.84 14.71 4.65
CA SER A 64 16.84 14.57 3.60
C SER A 64 18.26 14.46 4.16
N GLY A 65 19.01 13.50 3.64
CA GLY A 65 20.39 13.23 4.06
C GLY A 65 20.53 12.41 5.35
N ILE A 66 19.45 11.90 5.95
CA ILE A 66 19.52 11.09 7.18
C ILE A 66 20.07 9.66 6.94
N GLY A 67 20.27 9.27 5.68
CA GLY A 67 20.68 7.92 5.31
C GLY A 67 19.65 6.87 5.70
N SER A 68 20.09 5.66 6.00
CA SER A 68 19.22 4.53 6.39
C SER A 68 18.97 4.45 7.90
N ALA A 69 18.93 5.60 8.59
CA ALA A 69 18.75 5.63 10.04
C ALA A 69 17.41 5.00 10.45
N ILE A 70 17.44 4.11 11.45
CA ILE A 70 16.27 3.49 12.07
C ILE A 70 16.23 3.92 13.53
N THR A 71 15.06 4.28 14.03
CA THR A 71 14.87 4.59 15.44
C THR A 71 14.90 3.29 16.26
N PHE A 72 16.02 3.03 16.93
CA PHE A 72 16.12 1.96 17.92
C PHE A 72 15.95 2.51 19.34
N LYS A 73 14.70 2.62 19.79
CA LYS A 73 14.36 3.03 21.17
C LYS A 73 13.30 2.08 21.73
N PRO A 74 13.67 1.16 22.64
CA PRO A 74 12.70 0.27 23.28
C PRO A 74 11.54 1.05 23.89
N ASN A 75 10.32 0.53 23.73
CA ASN A 75 9.07 1.12 24.23
C ASN A 75 8.74 2.52 23.67
N LYS A 76 9.40 2.98 22.60
CA LYS A 76 8.98 4.21 21.94
C LYS A 76 7.64 3.97 21.24
N ILE A 77 6.67 4.82 21.56
CA ILE A 77 5.37 4.86 20.87
C ILE A 77 5.44 5.97 19.82
N PHE A 78 5.04 5.67 18.59
CA PHE A 78 4.93 6.63 17.50
C PHE A 78 3.47 7.06 17.34
N ASP A 79 3.21 8.37 17.39
CA ASP A 79 1.89 8.95 17.11
C ASP A 79 1.72 9.16 15.59
N VAL A 80 1.38 8.09 14.88
CA VAL A 80 1.22 8.11 13.43
C VAL A 80 -0.10 8.77 13.04
N LYS A 81 -0.04 9.72 12.08
CA LYS A 81 -1.23 10.46 11.64
C LYS A 81 -1.69 10.00 10.26
N LYS A 82 -2.93 9.54 10.14
CA LYS A 82 -3.59 9.37 8.83
C LYS A 82 -4.03 10.74 8.32
N VAL A 83 -3.49 11.18 7.19
CA VAL A 83 -3.75 12.53 6.64
C VAL A 83 -4.63 12.54 5.40
N ALA A 84 -4.75 11.41 4.72
CA ALA A 84 -5.71 11.19 3.63
C ALA A 84 -6.01 9.69 3.51
N ASP A 85 -6.82 9.31 2.52
CA ASP A 85 -7.00 7.89 2.23
C ASP A 85 -5.66 7.26 1.83
N LYS A 86 -5.34 6.12 2.46
CA LYS A 86 -4.06 5.39 2.30
C LYS A 86 -2.79 6.27 2.40
N ARG A 87 -2.84 7.37 3.17
CA ARG A 87 -1.71 8.29 3.34
C ARG A 87 -1.47 8.60 4.81
N TYR A 88 -0.26 8.33 5.27
CA TYR A 88 0.15 8.48 6.67
C TYR A 88 1.42 9.34 6.79
N CYS A 89 1.42 10.22 7.78
CA CYS A 89 2.59 10.96 8.24
C CYS A 89 3.14 10.28 9.49
N PHE A 90 4.37 9.79 9.39
CA PHE A 90 5.03 9.03 10.44
C PHE A 90 6.05 9.92 11.21
N PRO A 91 6.00 9.99 12.56
CA PRO A 91 6.92 10.84 13.32
C PRO A 91 8.30 10.16 13.55
N GLY A 92 9.00 9.85 12.45
CA GLY A 92 10.27 9.13 12.46
C GLY A 92 11.03 9.28 11.14
N THR A 93 11.98 8.37 10.89
CA THR A 93 12.82 8.37 9.68
C THR A 93 12.08 7.75 8.48
N PRO A 94 12.63 7.84 7.25
CA PRO A 94 12.11 7.09 6.11
C PRO A 94 12.12 5.57 6.35
N ALA A 95 13.14 5.05 7.03
CA ALA A 95 13.21 3.61 7.34
C ALA A 95 12.16 3.21 8.38
N ASP A 96 11.89 4.03 9.40
CA ASP A 96 10.78 3.78 10.34
C ASP A 96 9.42 3.81 9.63
N SER A 97 9.26 4.73 8.66
CA SER A 97 8.04 4.86 7.85
C SER A 97 7.81 3.61 6.98
N LEU A 98 8.88 3.07 6.39
CA LEU A 98 8.85 1.81 5.65
C LEU A 98 8.46 0.64 6.56
N ASP A 99 9.10 0.52 7.73
CA ASP A 99 8.84 -0.53 8.70
C ASP A 99 7.36 -0.54 9.12
N PHE A 100 6.82 0.63 9.48
CA PHE A 100 5.40 0.80 9.75
C PHE A 100 4.53 0.41 8.56
N GLY A 101 4.86 0.86 7.34
CA GLY A 101 4.03 0.61 6.16
C GLY A 101 3.97 -0.87 5.73
N VAL A 102 4.95 -1.69 6.12
CA VAL A 102 5.00 -3.12 5.78
C VAL A 102 4.47 -4.00 6.92
N LEU A 103 4.70 -3.60 8.17
CA LEU A 103 4.38 -4.43 9.35
C LEU A 103 3.03 -4.08 10.02
N ALA A 104 2.46 -2.90 9.73
CA ALA A 104 1.18 -2.47 10.32
C ALA A 104 -0.06 -3.08 9.67
#